data_AF-A0A7K4NZ09-F1
#
_entry.id   AF-A0A7K4NZ09-F1
#
_cell.length_a   1.000
_cell.length_b   1.000
_cell.length_c   1.000
_cell.angle_alpha   90.00
_cell.angle_beta   90.00
_cell.angle_gamma   90.00
#
_symmetry.space_group_name_H-M   'P 1'
#
loop_
_entity.id
_entity.type
_entity.pdbx_description
1 polymer ?
#
loop_
_entity_poly.entity_id
_entity_poly.type
_entity_poly.pdbx_seq_one_letter_code
_entity_poly.pdbx_strand_id
1 'polypeptide(L)'
;MKNLVTEEEIAQVAKLMKIEIEDHSEHLEKVQKMLQYFDILDEANVESEKLEYVGIEMDELRDDRYTPYDKKLLKFLKTYKEKYIKAPKLS
;
A
#
# COMPACT_ATOMS: atom_id res chain seq x y z
N MET A 1 -18.52 -15.60 -13.21
CA MET A 1 -17.29 -15.06 -12.59
C MET A 1 -16.85 -13.89 -13.44
N LYS A 2 -16.94 -12.68 -12.92
CA LYS A 2 -16.56 -11.49 -13.69
C LYS A 2 -15.04 -11.37 -13.85
N ASN A 3 -14.27 -11.93 -12.90
CA ASN A 3 -12.81 -11.81 -12.89
C ASN A 3 -12.14 -13.16 -12.59
N LEU A 4 -11.46 -13.74 -13.58
CA LEU A 4 -10.57 -14.89 -13.38
C LEU A 4 -9.16 -14.34 -13.18
N VAL A 5 -8.53 -14.68 -12.06
CA VAL A 5 -7.17 -14.22 -11.74
C VAL A 5 -6.15 -15.11 -12.43
N THR A 6 -5.14 -14.48 -13.01
CA THR A 6 -3.98 -15.15 -13.61
C THR A 6 -2.74 -14.99 -12.75
N GLU A 7 -1.77 -15.88 -12.94
CA GLU A 7 -0.48 -15.79 -12.24
C GLU A 7 0.27 -14.50 -12.61
N GLU A 8 0.15 -14.04 -13.86
CA GLU A 8 0.76 -12.80 -14.36
C GLU A 8 0.26 -11.57 -13.60
N GLU A 9 -1.04 -11.51 -13.30
CA GLU A 9 -1.63 -10.41 -12.52
C GLU A 9 -1.13 -10.40 -11.08
N ILE A 10 -0.98 -11.58 -10.47
CA ILE A 10 -0.41 -11.71 -9.12
C ILE A 10 1.04 -11.22 -9.11
N ALA A 11 1.85 -11.62 -10.10
CA ALA A 11 3.22 -11.16 -10.26
C ALA A 11 3.29 -9.63 -10.46
N GLN A 12 2.37 -9.07 -11.24
CA GLN A 12 2.30 -7.63 -11.47
C GLN A 12 1.96 -6.87 -10.18
N VAL A 13 0.98 -7.32 -9.41
CA VAL A 13 0.60 -6.70 -8.14
C VAL A 13 1.73 -6.82 -7.11
N ALA A 14 2.36 -8.00 -7.00
CA ALA A 14 3.50 -8.21 -6.11
C ALA A 14 4.65 -7.24 -6.42
N LYS A 15 4.95 -7.05 -7.71
CA LYS A 15 5.95 -6.08 -8.19
C LYS A 15 5.59 -4.63 -7.81
N LEU A 16 4.33 -4.23 -7.95
CA LEU A 16 3.85 -2.90 -7.54
C LEU A 16 4.00 -2.68 -6.03
N MET A 17 3.75 -3.72 -5.24
CA MET A 17 3.89 -3.71 -3.78
C MET A 17 5.33 -3.89 -3.30
N LYS A 18 6.28 -4.17 -4.20
CA LYS A 18 7.67 -4.50 -3.89
C LYS A 18 7.79 -5.71 -2.95
N ILE A 19 6.95 -6.72 -3.16
CA ILE A 19 6.99 -7.99 -2.44
C ILE A 19 7.64 -9.03 -3.35
N GLU A 20 8.66 -9.71 -2.84
CA GLU A 20 9.27 -10.86 -3.51
C GLU A 20 8.46 -12.12 -3.14
N ILE A 21 7.93 -12.80 -4.15
CA ILE A 21 7.18 -14.05 -4.01
C ILE A 21 7.93 -15.12 -4.82
N GLU A 22 8.23 -16.25 -4.20
CA GLU A 22 8.96 -17.35 -4.84
C GLU A 22 8.09 -18.09 -5.86
N ASP A 23 6.85 -18.43 -5.49
CA ASP A 23 5.86 -19.06 -6.36
C ASP A 23 4.55 -18.27 -6.31
N HIS A 24 4.20 -17.63 -7.42
CA HIS A 24 3.01 -16.79 -7.51
C HIS A 24 1.73 -17.64 -7.59
N SER A 25 1.83 -18.89 -8.03
CA SER A 25 0.70 -19.79 -8.19
C SER A 25 0.05 -20.18 -6.85
N GLU A 26 0.82 -20.19 -5.76
CA GLU A 26 0.32 -20.47 -4.40
C GLU A 26 -0.76 -19.48 -3.92
N HIS A 27 -0.79 -18.29 -4.53
CA HIS A 27 -1.72 -17.23 -4.17
C HIS A 27 -2.98 -17.19 -5.05
N LEU A 28 -3.02 -17.92 -6.17
CA LEU A 28 -4.16 -17.91 -7.11
C LEU A 28 -5.48 -18.22 -6.43
N GLU A 29 -5.57 -19.35 -5.74
CA GLU A 29 -6.83 -19.78 -5.13
C GLU A 29 -7.30 -18.81 -4.05
N LYS A 30 -6.37 -18.28 -3.24
CA LYS A 30 -6.67 -17.33 -2.17
C LYS A 30 -7.17 -16.01 -2.72
N VAL A 31 -6.48 -15.45 -3.72
CA VAL A 31 -6.87 -14.18 -4.36
C VAL A 31 -8.20 -14.35 -5.09
N GLN A 32 -8.39 -15.46 -5.79
CA GLN A 32 -9.65 -15.76 -6.47
C GLN A 32 -10.84 -15.81 -5.49
N LYS A 33 -10.68 -16.44 -4.33
CA LYS A 33 -11.72 -16.48 -3.28
C LYS A 33 -12.01 -15.09 -2.71
N MET A 34 -10.98 -14.27 -2.51
CA MET A 34 -11.16 -12.89 -2.05
C MET A 34 -11.95 -12.06 -3.07
N LEU A 35 -11.65 -12.16 -4.37
CA LEU A 35 -12.41 -11.46 -5.40
C LEU A 35 -13.85 -11.95 -5.52
N GLN A 36 -14.08 -13.26 -5.40
CA GLN A 36 -15.45 -13.79 -5.36
C GLN A 36 -16.26 -13.24 -4.18
N TYR A 37 -15.61 -12.98 -3.05
CA TYR A 37 -16.27 -12.32 -1.93
C TYR A 37 -16.64 -10.87 -2.26
N PHE A 38 -15.77 -10.12 -2.95
CA PHE A 38 -16.08 -8.77 -3.42
C PHE A 38 -17.20 -8.75 -4.46
N ASP A 39 -17.27 -9.74 -5.35
CA ASP A 39 -18.39 -9.88 -6.32
C ASP A 39 -19.75 -9.97 -5.58
N ILE A 40 -19.82 -10.61 -4.41
CA ILE A 40 -21.04 -10.67 -3.58
C ILE A 40 -21.37 -9.29 -2.99
N LEU A 41 -20.37 -8.51 -2.62
CA LEU A 41 -20.57 -7.16 -2.08
C LEU A 41 -21.07 -6.19 -3.16
N ASP A 42 -20.62 -6.36 -4.41
CA ASP A 42 -21.10 -5.56 -5.54
C ASP A 42 -22.61 -5.79 -5.81
N GLU A 43 -23.13 -6.99 -5.53
CA GLU A 43 -24.56 -7.29 -5.62
C GLU A 43 -25.42 -6.50 -4.61
N ALA A 44 -24.81 -5.96 -3.55
CA ALA A 44 -25.52 -5.18 -2.53
C ALA A 44 -25.95 -3.78 -3.00
N ASN A 45 -25.64 -3.38 -4.25
CA ASN A 45 -26.13 -2.17 -4.94
C ASN A 45 -25.93 -0.86 -4.14
N VAL A 46 -24.76 -0.71 -3.52
CA VAL A 46 -24.36 0.45 -2.70
C VAL A 46 -23.89 1.66 -3.53
N GLU A 47 -24.07 1.65 -4.86
CA GLU A 47 -23.63 2.73 -5.77
C GLU A 47 -24.21 4.11 -5.43
N SER A 48 -25.33 4.15 -4.71
CA SER A 48 -26.00 5.38 -4.26
C SER A 48 -25.54 5.89 -2.89
N GLU A 49 -24.71 5.12 -2.17
CA GLU A 49 -24.17 5.53 -0.88
C GLU A 49 -23.06 6.57 -1.07
N LYS A 50 -23.21 7.71 -0.39
CA LYS A 50 -22.20 8.77 -0.42
C LYS A 50 -21.01 8.31 0.41
N LEU A 51 -19.84 8.16 -0.21
CA LEU A 51 -18.59 7.93 0.52
C LEU A 51 -18.35 9.09 1.47
N GLU A 52 -18.32 8.80 2.77
CA GLU A 52 -17.94 9.78 3.79
C GLU A 52 -16.43 10.02 3.71
N TYR A 53 -16.06 11.14 3.09
CA TYR A 53 -14.70 11.63 3.16
C TYR A 53 -14.44 12.18 4.55
N VAL A 54 -13.48 11.60 5.27
CA VAL A 54 -12.92 12.21 6.47
C VAL A 54 -11.99 13.33 6.03
N GLY A 55 -12.58 14.50 5.81
CA GLY A 55 -11.84 15.72 5.54
C GLY A 55 -11.24 16.30 6.80
N ILE A 56 -10.23 17.13 6.61
CA ILE A 56 -9.78 18.07 7.64
C ILE A 56 -10.50 19.39 7.41
N GLU A 57 -11.01 19.98 8.48
CA GLU A 57 -11.62 21.30 8.41
C GLU A 57 -10.52 22.38 8.26
N MET A 58 -10.90 23.56 7.75
CA MET A 58 -9.92 24.64 7.50
C MET A 58 -9.26 25.18 8.77
N ASP A 59 -9.90 25.01 9.92
CA ASP A 59 -9.37 25.34 11.24
C ASP A 59 -8.41 24.29 11.82
N GLU A 60 -8.30 23.11 11.20
CA GLU A 60 -7.37 22.03 11.59
C GLU A 60 -6.01 22.09 10.88
N LEU A 61 -5.76 23.13 10.08
CA LEU A 61 -4.48 23.29 9.38
C LEU A 61 -3.32 23.54 10.36
N ARG A 62 -2.18 22.91 10.10
CA ARG A 62 -0.95 23.09 10.90
C ARG A 62 -0.41 24.52 10.74
N ASP A 63 -0.14 25.18 11.86
CA ASP A 63 0.57 26.46 11.88
C ASP A 63 1.97 26.40 11.25
N ASP A 64 2.38 27.47 10.58
CA ASP A 64 3.72 27.62 10.05
C ASP A 64 4.76 27.97 11.13
N ARG A 65 5.04 26.99 12.01
CA ARG A 65 6.01 27.11 13.10
C ARG A 65 7.11 26.05 12.98
N TYR A 66 8.35 26.48 13.15
CA TYR A 66 9.49 25.57 13.19
C TYR A 66 9.45 24.70 14.46
N THR A 67 9.53 23.38 14.28
CA THR A 67 9.70 22.42 15.37
C THR A 67 11.07 21.74 15.21
N PRO A 68 12.04 21.95 16.12
CA PRO A 68 13.32 21.27 16.06
C PRO A 68 13.15 19.75 16.19
N TYR A 69 13.84 18.99 15.35
CA TYR A 69 13.90 17.54 15.45
C TYR A 69 15.12 17.14 16.28
N ASP A 70 14.90 16.61 17.49
CA ASP A 70 15.94 16.32 18.50
C ASP A 70 16.35 14.84 18.55
N LYS A 71 15.66 13.96 17.82
CA LYS A 71 15.91 12.52 17.83
C LYS A 71 17.10 12.15 16.93
N LYS A 72 17.76 11.04 17.25
CA LYS A 72 18.83 10.46 16.42
C LYS A 72 18.24 9.63 15.28
N LEU A 73 17.93 10.27 14.14
CA LEU A 73 17.41 9.61 12.92
C LEU A 73 18.19 8.34 12.54
N LEU A 74 19.52 8.42 12.57
CA LEU A 74 20.41 7.34 12.13
C LEU A 74 20.44 6.14 13.10
N LYS A 75 19.96 6.29 14.33
CA LYS A 75 19.96 5.20 15.33
C LYS A 75 19.12 4.00 14.88
N PHE A 76 18.10 4.22 14.05
CA PHE A 76 17.17 3.19 13.61
C PHE A 76 17.51 2.60 12.24
N LEU A 77 18.56 3.09 11.58
CA LEU A 77 18.92 2.66 10.24
C LEU A 77 19.91 1.49 10.27
N LYS A 78 19.61 0.44 9.51
CA LYS A 78 20.48 -0.74 9.38
C LYS A 78 21.83 -0.40 8.72
N THR A 79 21.82 0.50 7.74
CA THR A 79 23.01 0.86 6.96
C THR A 79 23.04 2.37 6.72
N TYR A 80 24.08 3.04 7.21
CA TYR A 80 24.32 4.45 6.96
C TYR A 80 25.82 4.70 6.76
N LYS A 81 26.16 5.80 6.09
CA LYS A 81 27.52 6.30 5.97
C LYS A 81 27.52 7.77 6.35
N GLU A 82 28.23 8.12 7.41
CA GLU A 82 28.28 9.48 7.96
C GLU A 82 26.88 10.05 8.21
N LYS A 83 26.42 10.97 7.36
CA LYS A 83 25.10 11.64 7.45
C LYS A 83 24.07 11.10 6.46
N TYR A 84 24.37 10.02 5.74
CA TYR A 84 23.56 9.53 4.62
C TYR A 84 23.11 8.09 4.80
N ILE A 85 21.94 7.78 4.25
CA ILE A 85 21.46 6.41 4.10
C ILE A 85 22.28 5.74 2.98
N LYS A 86 22.83 4.56 3.26
CA LYS A 86 23.56 3.78 2.25
C LYS A 86 22.61 2.77 1.61
N ALA A 87 22.30 2.96 0.33
CA ALA A 87 21.46 2.08 -0.47
C ALA A 87 22.13 1.79 -1.83
N PRO A 88 21.74 0.71 -2.53
CA PRO A 88 22.13 0.49 -3.92
C PRO A 88 21.77 1.69 -4.78
N LYS A 89 22.60 1.97 -5.80
CA LYS A 89 22.34 3.07 -6.74
C LYS A 89 21.04 2.77 -7.50
N LEU A 90 20.16 3.76 -7.61
CA LEU A 90 19.00 3.68 -8.50
C LEU A 90 19.52 3.56 -9.94
N SER A 91 19.22 2.43 -10.58
CA SER A 91 19.50 2.14 -11.99
C SER A 91 18.38 2.66 -12.87
#